data_AF-A0A511AAK8-F1
#
_entry.id   AF-A0A511AAK8-F1
#
_cell.length_a   1.000
_cell.length_b   1.000
_cell.length_c   1.000
_cell.angle_alpha   90.00
_cell.angle_beta   90.00
_cell.angle_gamma   90.00
#
_symmetry.space_group_name_H-M   'P 1'
#
loop_
_entity.id
_entity.type
_entity.pdbx_description
1 polymer ?
#
loop_
_entity_poly.entity_id
_entity_poly.type
_entity_poly.pdbx_seq_one_letter_code
_entity_poly.pdbx_strand_id
1 'polypeptide(L)' 'MSDPKNTHGTPGADEEADTASGGAPEDTDEVIEDETTDEEGRPLENPSGG' A
#
# COMPACT_ATOMS: atom_id res chain seq x y z
N MET A 1 -17.93 -16.47 -8.54
CA MET A 1 -19.13 -15.64 -8.80
C MET A 1 -18.77 -14.22 -8.40
N SER A 2 -18.93 -13.24 -9.31
CA SER A 2 -18.52 -11.84 -9.08
C SER A 2 -19.66 -11.06 -8.41
N ASP A 3 -19.32 -10.18 -7.47
CA ASP A 3 -20.28 -9.37 -6.71
C ASP A 3 -20.95 -8.33 -7.63
N PRO A 4 -22.30 -8.27 -7.73
CA PRO A 4 -23.00 -7.35 -8.62
C PRO A 4 -22.80 -5.87 -8.28
N LYS A 5 -22.18 -5.55 -7.14
CA LYS A 5 -21.87 -4.18 -6.71
C LYS A 5 -20.48 -3.70 -7.13
N ASN A 6 -19.60 -4.60 -7.61
CA ASN A 6 -18.28 -4.21 -8.07
C ASN A 6 -18.38 -3.69 -9.51
N THR A 7 -18.59 -2.38 -9.66
CA THR A 7 -18.59 -1.69 -10.97
C THR A 7 -17.18 -1.53 -11.53
N HIS A 8 -16.15 -1.75 -10.72
CA HIS A 8 -14.80 -1.95 -11.21
C HIS A 8 -14.73 -3.38 -11.78
N GLY A 9 -14.58 -3.46 -13.10
CA GLY A 9 -14.32 -4.73 -13.77
C GLY A 9 -13.15 -5.45 -13.10
N THR A 10 -13.18 -6.77 -13.10
CA THR A 10 -11.98 -7.54 -12.76
C THR A 10 -10.99 -7.31 -13.90
N PRO A 11 -9.79 -6.73 -13.66
CA PRO A 11 -8.83 -6.53 -14.73
C PRO A 11 -8.58 -7.85 -15.46
N GLY A 12 -8.71 -7.84 -16.78
CA GLY A 12 -8.41 -8.97 -17.63
C GLY A 12 -6.96 -9.44 -17.47
N ALA A 13 -6.66 -10.67 -17.88
CA ALA A 13 -5.32 -11.25 -17.75
C ALA A 13 -4.23 -10.51 -18.55
N ASP A 14 -4.63 -9.56 -19.40
CA ASP A 14 -3.78 -8.73 -20.25
C ASP A 14 -4.05 -7.22 -20.03
N GLU A 15 -4.91 -6.88 -19.05
CA GLU A 15 -5.04 -5.51 -18.57
C GLU A 15 -3.94 -5.29 -17.54
N GLU A 16 -2.82 -4.76 -18.03
CA GLU A 16 -1.80 -4.17 -17.17
C GLU A 16 -2.51 -3.13 -16.28
N ALA A 17 -2.43 -3.29 -14.96
CA ALA A 17 -2.82 -2.21 -14.08
C ALA A 17 -2.03 -0.97 -14.52
N ASP A 18 -2.70 0.16 -14.76
CA ASP A 18 -2.07 1.47 -14.92
C ASP A 18 -1.38 1.82 -13.59
N THR A 19 -0.26 1.15 -13.34
CA THR A 19 0.68 1.51 -12.31
C THR A 19 1.25 2.81 -12.83
N ALA A 20 0.78 3.92 -12.25
CA ALA A 20 1.57 5.15 -12.33
C ALA A 20 3.00 4.71 -12.04
N SER A 21 3.92 4.91 -12.98
CA SER A 21 5.34 4.61 -12.83
C SER A 21 5.95 5.56 -11.79
N GLY A 22 5.34 5.64 -10.60
CA GLY A 22 5.93 6.18 -9.41
C GLY A 22 6.88 5.10 -8.92
N GLY A 23 8.14 5.21 -9.35
CA GLY A 23 9.21 4.57 -8.61
C GLY A 23 9.02 4.90 -7.14
N ALA A 24 9.27 3.91 -6.27
CA ALA A 24 9.37 4.16 -4.85
C ALA A 24 10.27 5.38 -4.67
N PRO A 25 9.87 6.41 -3.91
CA PRO A 25 10.75 7.54 -3.70
C PRO A 25 12.07 7.00 -3.14
N GLU A 26 13.19 7.28 -3.83
CA GLU A 26 14.50 6.75 -3.48
C GLU A 26 14.96 7.11 -2.04
N ASP A 27 14.26 8.05 -1.39
CA ASP A 27 14.54 8.54 -0.03
C ASP A 27 13.38 8.34 0.96
N THR A 28 12.29 7.64 0.60
CA THR A 28 11.17 7.45 1.56
C THR A 28 11.36 6.28 2.50
N ASP A 29 12.22 5.31 2.21
CA ASP A 29 12.34 4.13 3.07
C ASP A 29 12.80 4.55 4.48
N GLU A 30 13.79 5.44 4.58
CA GLU A 30 14.32 5.92 5.86
C GLU A 30 13.32 6.82 6.62
N VAL A 31 12.51 7.60 5.89
CA VAL A 31 11.44 8.44 6.47
C VAL A 31 10.27 7.57 6.96
N ILE A 32 9.87 6.57 6.17
CA ILE A 32 8.78 5.65 6.53
C ILE A 32 9.19 4.79 7.72
N GLU A 33 10.44 4.33 7.76
CA GLU A 33 10.96 3.58 8.91
C GLU A 33 10.88 4.42 10.19
N ASP A 34 11.35 5.68 10.19
CA ASP A 34 11.26 6.59 11.35
C ASP A 34 9.81 6.93 11.74
N GLU A 35 8.91 7.08 10.77
CA GLU A 35 7.50 7.39 11.05
C GLU A 35 6.67 6.18 11.51
N THR A 36 7.11 4.96 11.23
CA THR A 36 6.36 3.73 11.53
C THR A 36 6.98 2.89 12.64
N THR A 37 8.13 3.31 13.16
CA THR A 37 8.95 2.56 14.10
C THR A 37 9.39 3.47 15.25
N ASP A 38 9.48 2.95 16.46
CA ASP A 38 10.01 3.69 17.62
C ASP A 38 11.55 3.78 17.60
N GLU A 39 12.11 4.54 18.55
CA GLU A 39 13.57 4.73 18.73
C GLU A 39 14.36 3.41 18.93
N GLU A 40 13.65 2.32 19.25
CA GLU A 40 14.20 0.99 19.49
C GLU A 40 14.01 0.05 18.29
N GLY A 41 13.47 0.56 17.18
CA GLY A 41 13.25 -0.22 15.96
C GLY A 41 12.00 -1.10 16.02
N ARG A 42 11.06 -0.85 16.94
CA ARG A 42 9.82 -1.60 17.06
C ARG A 42 8.66 -0.90 16.35
N PRO A 43 7.79 -1.63 15.64
CA PRO A 43 6.64 -1.03 14.98
C PRO A 43 5.75 -0.26 15.98
N LEU A 44 5.35 0.95 15.61
CA LEU A 44 4.41 1.75 16.41
C LEU A 44 3.03 1.05 16.45
N GLU A 45 2.38 1.06 17.62
CA GLU A 45 1.04 0.51 17.75
C GLU A 45 0.03 1.35 16.96
N ASN A 46 -0.67 0.73 16.01
CA ASN A 46 -1.71 1.41 15.26
C ASN A 46 -3.00 1.51 16.10
N PRO A 47 -3.48 2.73 16.43
CA PRO A 47 -4.67 2.92 17.26
C PRO A 47 -5.97 2.44 16.59
N SER A 48 -5.95 2.11 15.29
CA SER A 48 -7.10 1.55 14.57
C SER A 48 -7.29 0.04 14.75
N GLY A 49 -6.42 -0.65 15.52
CA GLY A 49 -6.38 -2.11 15.64
C GLY A 49 -7.19 -2.72 16.80
N GLY A 50 -8.33 -2.13 17.17
CA GLY A 50 -9.23 -2.62 18.23
C GLY A 50 -10.56 -3.14 17.73
#